data_AF-A0A4Y8I3S7-F1
#
_entry.id   AF-A0A4Y8I3S7-F1
#
_cell.length_a   1.000
_cell.length_b   1.000
_cell.length_c   1.000
_cell.angle_alpha   90.00
_cell.angle_beta   90.00
_cell.angle_gamma   90.00
#
_symmetry.space_group_name_H-M   'P 1'
#
loop_
_entity.id
_entity.type
_entity.pdbx_description
1 polymer ?
#
loop_
_entity_poly.entity_id
_entity_poly.type
_entity_poly.pdbx_seq_one_letter_code
_entity_poly.pdbx_strand_id
1 'polypeptide(L)'
;MTPSSLRLYLAATRFKTDSFASRIYLYEQDLPGVLRNSAVFNDGNRFMVLARKEISSYFSLSLKLEHLSRDNGIEDSVENKIGIQVDLSN
;
A
#
# COMPACT_ATOMS: atom_id res chain seq x y z
N MET A 1 26.41 -16.99 4.84
CA MET A 1 25.13 -16.65 4.21
C MET A 1 24.18 -16.20 5.31
N THR A 2 23.85 -14.91 5.38
CA THR A 2 22.77 -14.44 6.27
C THR A 2 21.44 -15.01 5.78
N PRO A 3 20.58 -15.54 6.66
CA PRO A 3 19.28 -16.04 6.24
C PRO A 3 18.48 -14.91 5.60
N SER A 4 17.94 -15.14 4.41
CA SER A 4 17.13 -14.14 3.71
C SER A 4 15.80 -13.97 4.46
N SER A 5 15.67 -12.90 5.23
CA SER A 5 14.44 -12.64 5.98
C SER A 5 13.37 -12.06 5.06
N LEU A 6 12.23 -12.74 4.94
CA LEU A 6 11.02 -12.15 4.37
C LEU A 6 10.48 -11.11 5.36
N ARG A 7 10.30 -9.87 4.90
CA ARG A 7 9.61 -8.81 5.63
C ARG A 7 8.21 -8.65 5.10
N LEU A 8 7.22 -8.67 6.00
CA LEU A 8 5.82 -8.47 5.67
C LEU A 8 5.28 -7.29 6.47
N TYR A 9 4.60 -6.38 5.78
CA TYR A 9 3.86 -5.29 6.37
C TYR A 9 2.40 -5.40 5.92
N LEU A 10 1.50 -5.24 6.89
CA LEU A 10 0.06 -5.34 6.72
C LEU A 10 -0.56 -4.09 7.33
N ALA A 11 -1.50 -3.48 6.61
CA ALA A 11 -2.28 -2.36 7.12
C ALA A 11 -3.75 -2.54 6.76
N ALA A 12 -4.62 -2.29 7.73
CA ALA A 12 -6.06 -2.22 7.56
C ALA A 12 -6.55 -0.90 8.16
N THR A 13 -7.20 -0.08 7.35
CA THR A 13 -7.57 1.28 7.70
C THR A 13 -9.04 1.52 7.39
N ARG A 14 -9.82 1.87 8.41
CA ARG A 14 -11.19 2.37 8.30
C ARG A 14 -11.15 3.90 8.35
N PHE A 15 -11.85 4.56 7.44
CA PHE A 15 -11.97 6.02 7.47
C PHE A 15 -13.41 6.44 7.20
N LYS A 16 -13.79 7.58 7.78
CA LYS A 16 -15.06 8.24 7.55
C LYS A 16 -14.85 9.75 7.59
N THR A 17 -15.28 10.42 6.54
CA THR A 17 -15.21 11.87 6.34
C THR A 17 -16.45 12.33 5.59
N ASP A 18 -16.75 13.62 5.60
CA ASP A 18 -17.98 14.15 5.00
C ASP A 18 -17.92 14.27 3.48
N SER A 19 -16.74 14.56 2.91
CA SER A 19 -16.58 14.78 1.46
C SER A 19 -15.11 14.74 1.04
N PHE A 20 -14.86 14.85 -0.27
CA PHE A 20 -13.51 15.03 -0.81
C PHE A 20 -12.80 16.29 -0.27
N ALA A 21 -13.53 17.32 0.16
CA ALA A 21 -12.96 18.53 0.73
C ALA A 21 -12.42 18.31 2.15
N SER A 22 -12.99 17.37 2.90
CA SER A 22 -12.54 16.95 4.24
C SER A 22 -11.68 15.69 4.22
N ARG A 23 -11.06 15.40 3.06
CA ARG A 23 -10.17 14.24 2.88
C ARG A 23 -9.04 14.24 3.91
N ILE A 24 -8.68 13.03 4.32
CA ILE A 24 -7.50 12.78 5.14
C ILE A 24 -6.45 12.04 4.32
N TYR A 25 -5.22 12.13 4.79
CA TYR A 25 -4.04 11.67 4.08
C TYR A 25 -3.42 10.51 4.86
N LEU A 26 -3.42 9.33 4.25
CA LEU A 26 -2.85 8.14 4.85
C LEU A 26 -1.37 8.03 4.51
N TYR A 27 -0.54 8.06 5.57
CA TYR A 27 0.88 7.78 5.49
C TYR A 27 1.15 6.33 5.86
N GLU A 28 1.55 5.53 4.88
CA GLU A 28 1.83 4.11 5.06
C GLU A 28 3.13 3.72 4.35
N GLN A 29 3.68 2.55 4.70
CA GLN A 29 4.83 2.02 3.98
C GLN A 29 4.47 1.75 2.52
N ASP A 30 5.43 2.02 1.64
CA ASP A 30 5.31 1.76 0.21
C ASP A 30 6.55 1.02 -0.31
N LEU A 31 6.54 0.70 -1.60
CA LEU A 31 7.72 0.20 -2.30
C LEU A 31 8.91 1.14 -2.09
N PRO A 32 10.15 0.62 -1.99
CA PRO A 32 11.32 1.44 -1.68
C PRO A 32 11.47 2.61 -2.66
N GLY A 33 11.63 3.83 -2.12
CA GLY A 33 11.75 5.06 -2.91
C GLY A 33 10.42 5.67 -3.36
N VAL A 34 9.29 4.99 -3.14
CA VAL A 34 7.95 5.54 -3.37
C VAL A 34 7.44 6.20 -2.10
N LEU A 35 7.16 7.50 -2.19
CA LEU A 35 6.43 8.22 -1.16
C LEU A 35 5.01 8.44 -1.65
N ARG A 36 4.06 7.70 -1.09
CA ARG A 36 2.65 7.88 -1.42
C ARG A 36 1.89 8.41 -0.24
N ASN A 37 1.14 9.48 -0.50
CA ASN A 37 0.22 10.05 0.47
C ASN A 37 -1.20 9.93 -0.09
N SER A 38 -1.89 8.84 0.24
CA SER A 38 -3.20 8.54 -0.34
C SER A 38 -4.27 9.39 0.31
N ALA A 39 -4.93 10.23 -0.49
CA ALA A 39 -6.13 10.94 -0.09
C ALA A 39 -7.30 9.95 0.01
N VAL A 40 -7.84 9.79 1.22
CA VAL A 40 -9.08 9.02 1.46
C VAL A 40 -10.18 9.95 1.96
N PHE A 41 -11.40 9.68 1.54
CA PHE A 41 -12.55 10.53 1.78
C PHE A 41 -13.85 9.73 1.65
N ASN A 42 -14.96 10.35 2.06
CA ASN A 42 -16.25 9.70 2.31
C ASN A 42 -16.10 8.58 3.35
N ASP A 43 -16.83 7.49 3.18
CA ASP A 43 -16.84 6.34 4.07
C ASP A 43 -16.16 5.18 3.34
N GLY A 44 -15.14 4.55 3.94
CA GLY A 44 -14.49 3.43 3.28
C GLY A 44 -13.48 2.63 4.10
N ASN A 45 -12.96 1.59 3.46
CA ASN A 45 -11.98 0.68 4.02
C ASN A 45 -10.81 0.52 3.06
N ARG A 46 -9.60 0.43 3.60
CA ARG A 46 -8.41 0.12 2.83
C ARG A 46 -7.64 -1.02 3.48
N PHE A 47 -7.18 -1.95 2.66
CA PHE A 47 -6.31 -3.04 3.06
C PHE A 47 -5.06 -3.04 2.18
N MET A 48 -3.90 -3.22 2.81
CA MET A 48 -2.62 -3.21 2.11
C MET A 48 -1.71 -4.32 2.64
N VAL A 49 -1.04 -4.98 1.71
CA VAL A 49 0.02 -5.95 1.96
C VAL A 49 1.28 -5.49 1.23
N LEU A 50 2.39 -5.43 1.92
CA LEU A 50 3.71 -5.17 1.35
C LEU A 50 4.66 -6.28 1.81
N ALA A 51 5.17 -7.05 0.86
CA ALA A 51 6.16 -8.09 1.09
C ALA A 51 7.49 -7.69 0.46
N ARG A 52 8.59 -7.85 1.19
CA ARG A 52 9.94 -7.63 0.68
C ARG A 52 10.85 -8.79 1.04
N LYS A 53 11.61 -9.26 0.06
CA LYS A 53 12.57 -10.35 0.23
C LYS A 53 13.88 -10.01 -0.47
N GLU A 54 14.97 -10.06 0.28
CA GLU A 54 16.31 -10.12 -0.30
C GLU A 54 16.47 -11.52 -0.92
N ILE A 55 16.66 -11.64 -2.23
CA ILE A 55 16.78 -12.97 -2.86
C ILE A 55 18.23 -13.43 -2.86
N SER A 56 19.16 -12.50 -3.06
CA SER A 56 20.60 -12.70 -2.93
C SER A 56 21.27 -11.39 -2.50
N SER A 57 22.59 -11.37 -2.36
CA SER A 57 23.33 -10.12 -2.15
C SER A 57 23.20 -9.13 -3.32
N TYR A 58 22.82 -9.62 -4.51
CA TYR A 58 22.80 -8.84 -5.75
C TYR A 58 21.42 -8.33 -6.14
N PHE A 59 20.34 -8.88 -5.57
CA PHE A 59 19.00 -8.37 -5.88
C PHE A 59 17.96 -8.65 -4.80
N SER A 60 17.01 -7.72 -4.71
CA SER A 60 15.86 -7.76 -3.81
C SER A 60 14.55 -7.63 -4.60
N LEU A 61 13.48 -8.27 -4.10
CA LEU A 61 12.15 -8.21 -4.68
C LEU A 61 11.16 -7.65 -3.66
N SER A 62 10.34 -6.70 -4.09
CA SER A 62 9.23 -6.17 -3.32
C SER A 62 7.92 -6.31 -4.09
N LEU A 63 6.85 -6.73 -3.41
CA LEU A 63 5.50 -6.85 -3.93
C LEU A 63 4.55 -6.09 -3.00
N LYS A 64 3.71 -5.24 -3.59
CA LYS A 64 2.65 -4.50 -2.89
C LYS A 64 1.30 -4.82 -3.51
N LEU A 65 0.32 -5.10 -2.66
CA LEU A 65 -1.08 -5.24 -3.00
C LEU A 65 -1.89 -4.26 -2.15
N GLU A 66 -2.83 -3.56 -2.76
CA GLU A 66 -3.69 -2.61 -2.10
C GLU A 66 -5.11 -2.75 -2.63
N HIS A 67 -6.06 -2.77 -1.71
CA HIS A 67 -7.49 -2.77 -1.97
C HIS A 67 -8.12 -1.60 -1.21
N LEU A 68 -8.87 -0.76 -1.90
CA LEU A 68 -9.60 0.37 -1.34
C LEU A 68 -11.07 0.26 -1.78
N SER A 69 -11.98 0.18 -0.82
CA SER A 69 -13.42 0.34 -1.06
C SER A 69 -13.91 1.64 -0.43
N ARG A 70 -14.78 2.34 -1.15
CA ARG A 70 -15.40 3.59 -0.73
C ARG A 70 -16.88 3.56 -1.07
N ASP A 71 -17.70 3.89 -0.11
CA ASP A 71 -19.09 4.28 -0.33
C ASP A 71 -19.11 5.80 -0.56
N ASN A 72 -19.54 6.21 -1.75
CA ASN A 72 -19.66 7.61 -2.12
C ASN A 72 -21.11 8.13 -2.06
N GLY A 73 -22.04 7.35 -1.51
CA GLY A 73 -23.47 7.68 -1.38
C GLY A 73 -24.28 7.60 -2.67
N ILE A 74 -23.63 7.52 -3.82
CA ILE A 74 -24.25 7.35 -5.14
C ILE A 74 -23.91 5.96 -5.70
N GLU A 75 -22.63 5.60 -5.65
CA GLU A 75 -22.11 4.31 -6.11
C GLU A 75 -20.86 3.94 -5.31
N ASP A 76 -20.72 2.66 -5.01
CA ASP A 76 -19.53 2.11 -4.39
C ASP A 76 -18.36 2.14 -5.38
N SER A 77 -17.23 2.68 -4.94
CA SER A 77 -15.97 2.71 -5.68
C SER A 77 -15.00 1.71 -5.08
N VAL A 78 -14.53 0.77 -5.91
CA VAL A 78 -13.46 -0.16 -5.56
C VAL A 78 -12.23 0.13 -6.40
N GLU A 79 -11.08 0.22 -5.77
CA GLU A 79 -9.78 0.40 -6.41
C GLU A 79 -8.82 -0.70 -5.92
N ASN A 80 -8.17 -1.37 -6.87
CA ASN A 80 -7.13 -2.36 -6.59
C ASN A 80 -5.82 -1.91 -7.23
N LYS A 81 -4.72 -1.99 -6.49
CA LYS A 81 -3.39 -1.62 -6.96
C LYS A 81 -2.41 -2.74 -6.68
N ILE A 82 -1.58 -3.02 -7.67
CA ILE A 82 -0.49 -4.00 -7.60
C ILE A 82 0.80 -3.27 -7.97
N GLY A 83 1.83 -3.43 -7.14
CA GLY A 83 3.14 -2.87 -7.37
C GLY A 83 4.21 -3.94 -7.23
N ILE A 84 5.16 -3.96 -8.16
CA ILE A 84 6.29 -4.90 -8.15
C ILE A 84 7.55 -4.08 -8.34
N GLN A 85 8.59 -4.36 -7.54
CA GLN A 85 9.88 -3.72 -7.66
C GLN A 85 11.00 -4.75 -7.53
N VAL A 86 11.98 -4.64 -8.43
CA VAL A 86 13.23 -5.39 -8.38
C VAL A 86 14.35 -4.38 -8.18
N ASP A 87 15.10 -4.54 -7.11
CA ASP A 87 16.28 -3.73 -6.82
C ASP A 87 17.53 -4.56 -7.12
N LEU A 88 18.51 -4.00 -7.83
CA LEU A 88 19.80 -4.62 -8.10
C LEU A 88 20.88 -3.93 -7.28
N SER A 89 21.70 -4.71 -6.59
CA SER A 89 22.89 -4.25 -5.89
C SER A 89 24.09 -4.37 -6.83
N ASN A 90 24.86 -3.29 -6.98
CA ASN A 90 26.20 -3.32 -7.58
C ASN A 90 27.25 -3.75 -6.54
#